data_AF-A0A3M4M7P6-F1
#
_entry.id   AF-A0A3M4M7P6-F1
#
_cell.length_a   1.000
_cell.length_b   1.000
_cell.length_c   1.000
_cell.angle_alpha   90.00
_cell.angle_beta   90.00
_cell.angle_gamma   90.00
#
_symmetry.space_group_name_H-M   'P 1'
#
loop_
_entity.id
_entity.type
_entity.pdbx_description
1 polymer ?
#
loop_
_entity_poly.entity_id
_entity_poly.type
_entity_poly.pdbx_seq_one_letter_code
_entity_poly.pdbx_strand_id
1 'polypeptide(L)'
;MERFIRMLVSGLLLIMACHSFAQVAENAEASAGSVTQLSDRLHQIDQTLQSVTTIHDYSFISVRGQDVLLATPGADMSKSLWRLEYQVDGGKWEPKTSSSPVPIRNLKPGSEVKVRVLAAAGAQFQQAAYRVVFGSYPHMRYDLHHEEGLLKIPHGLTEPPFLATQAYTKALLEAWFTDSKAFPLEGGVIEFELDFKNGKKKLSKSYISDIAGKVSELVEFNRCEGGKYAGNFVHKNDVKGRNTWGTLYRVGQYSALNVLLENMADKPHEYDFGHICKRTLVNWSRN
;
A
#
# COMPACT_ATOMS: atom_id res chain seq x y z
N MET A 1 1.79 64.77 -27.04
CA MET A 1 0.59 64.17 -27.67
C MET A 1 0.46 62.78 -27.10
N GLU A 2 -0.58 62.57 -26.30
CA GLU A 2 -0.89 61.33 -25.60
C GLU A 2 -0.97 60.13 -26.56
N ARG A 3 -0.59 58.92 -26.11
CA ARG A 3 -1.54 57.80 -25.91
C ARG A 3 -0.82 56.46 -25.56
N PHE A 4 -1.27 55.92 -24.43
CA PHE A 4 -1.69 54.52 -24.18
C PHE A 4 -0.69 53.35 -24.09
N ILE A 5 -0.54 52.88 -22.84
CA ILE A 5 -0.88 51.54 -22.30
C ILE A 5 -0.28 50.30 -23.01
N ARG A 6 0.55 49.53 -22.28
CA ARG A 6 0.17 48.21 -21.74
C ARG A 6 1.15 47.70 -20.67
N MET A 7 0.54 47.30 -19.55
CA MET A 7 1.12 46.63 -18.38
C MET A 7 1.77 45.30 -18.75
N LEU A 8 2.83 44.94 -18.03
CA LEU A 8 3.11 43.57 -17.62
C LEU A 8 3.72 43.63 -16.22
N VAL A 9 2.89 43.45 -15.19
CA VAL A 9 3.34 43.20 -13.82
C VAL A 9 3.86 41.78 -13.76
N SER A 10 5.17 41.62 -13.61
CA SER A 10 5.83 40.34 -13.40
C SER A 10 5.61 39.93 -11.95
N GLY A 11 4.61 39.08 -11.70
CA GLY A 11 4.38 38.41 -10.43
C GLY A 11 5.02 37.02 -10.47
N LEU A 12 6.27 36.91 -10.03
CA LEU A 12 6.94 35.62 -9.83
C LEU A 12 6.62 35.15 -8.39
N LEU A 13 5.58 34.33 -8.22
CA LEU A 13 5.40 33.56 -6.98
C LEU A 13 6.25 32.28 -7.08
N LEU A 14 7.39 32.26 -6.40
CA LEU A 14 8.04 31.01 -6.02
C LEU A 14 7.30 30.44 -4.80
N ILE A 15 6.46 29.44 -5.00
CA ILE A 15 5.97 28.59 -3.92
C ILE A 15 7.00 27.45 -3.79
N MET A 16 7.98 27.63 -2.91
CA MET A 16 8.79 26.50 -2.43
C MET A 16 7.91 25.65 -1.51
N ALA A 17 7.35 24.56 -2.05
CA ALA A 17 6.68 23.54 -1.25
C ALA A 17 7.73 22.67 -0.55
N CYS A 18 8.13 23.09 0.65
CA CYS A 18 8.93 22.31 1.58
C CYS A 18 8.07 21.15 2.10
N HIS A 19 8.15 19.97 1.47
CA HIS A 19 7.47 18.77 1.96
C HIS A 19 8.23 18.24 3.18
N SER A 20 7.81 18.74 4.34
CA SER A 20 8.17 18.19 5.63
C SER A 20 7.27 16.97 5.86
N PHE A 21 7.82 15.76 5.82
CA PHE A 21 7.10 14.56 6.26
C PHE A 21 6.90 14.64 7.78
N ALA A 22 5.80 15.24 8.21
CA ALA A 22 5.30 15.06 9.56
C ALA A 22 4.53 13.74 9.60
N GLN A 23 5.14 12.71 10.21
CA GLN A 23 4.36 11.61 10.76
C GLN A 23 3.45 12.20 11.83
N VAL A 24 2.18 12.40 11.49
CA VAL A 24 1.16 12.65 12.51
C VAL A 24 0.91 11.32 13.18
N ALA A 25 1.66 11.05 14.25
CA ALA A 25 1.19 10.15 15.28
C ALA A 25 -0.10 10.78 15.82
N GLU A 26 -1.23 10.12 15.57
CA GLU A 26 -2.51 10.51 16.16
C GLU A 26 -2.41 10.22 17.66
N ASN A 27 -1.88 11.18 18.41
CA ASN A 27 -1.80 11.15 19.86
C ASN A 27 -3.21 11.39 20.40
N ALA A 28 -4.02 10.33 20.44
CA ALA A 28 -5.19 10.29 21.28
C ALA A 28 -4.72 10.18 22.74
N GLU A 29 -4.79 11.27 23.49
CA GLU A 29 -4.68 11.20 24.95
C GLU A 29 -5.90 10.44 25.48
N ALA A 30 -5.72 9.15 25.76
CA ALA A 30 -6.73 8.33 26.41
C ALA A 30 -6.84 8.75 27.88
N SER A 31 -7.85 9.57 28.21
CA SER A 31 -8.28 9.77 29.59
C SER A 31 -8.89 8.48 30.13
N ALA A 32 -8.59 8.13 31.39
CA ALA A 32 -9.13 6.94 32.03
C ALA A 32 -10.67 6.98 32.01
N GLY A 33 -11.28 6.11 31.18
CA GLY A 33 -12.73 5.90 31.13
C GLY A 33 -13.48 6.46 29.92
N SER A 34 -12.81 7.12 28.95
CA SER A 34 -13.46 7.56 27.71
C SER A 34 -13.25 6.58 26.56
N VAL A 35 -14.34 6.12 25.94
CA VAL A 35 -14.28 5.31 24.70
C VAL A 35 -13.86 6.19 23.53
N THR A 36 -12.78 5.82 22.85
CA THR A 36 -12.31 6.52 21.65
C THR A 36 -13.13 6.08 20.43
N GLN A 37 -13.93 6.97 19.88
CA GLN A 37 -14.69 6.69 18.65
C GLN A 37 -13.78 6.77 17.43
N LEU A 38 -13.65 5.67 16.71
CA LEU A 38 -12.89 5.57 15.47
C LEU A 38 -13.77 5.92 14.27
N SER A 39 -13.17 6.58 13.28
CA SER A 39 -13.78 6.87 11.98
C SER A 39 -13.86 5.61 11.10
N ASP A 40 -14.70 5.65 10.07
CA ASP A 40 -14.91 4.56 9.10
C ASP A 40 -13.73 4.42 8.13
N ARG A 41 -12.61 3.94 8.67
CA ARG A 41 -11.39 3.57 7.96
C ARG A 41 -10.72 2.39 8.67
N LEU A 42 -9.56 1.95 8.17
CA LEU A 42 -8.73 0.98 8.87
C LEU A 42 -7.67 1.71 9.71
N HIS A 43 -7.60 1.41 11.00
CA HIS A 43 -6.67 2.08 11.91
C HIS A 43 -5.54 1.15 12.34
N GLN A 44 -4.33 1.70 12.43
CA GLN A 44 -3.18 1.08 13.07
C GLN A 44 -2.91 1.87 14.35
N ILE A 45 -3.25 1.26 15.49
CA ILE A 45 -3.24 1.91 16.81
C ILE A 45 -2.00 1.44 17.54
N ASP A 46 -1.01 2.32 17.62
CA ASP A 46 0.23 2.13 18.39
C ASP A 46 0.16 3.00 19.65
N GLN A 47 0.07 2.36 20.82
CA GLN A 47 -0.19 3.05 22.08
C GLN A 47 0.50 2.33 23.26
N THR A 48 0.50 2.96 24.42
CA THR A 48 1.14 2.42 25.64
C THR A 48 0.19 2.49 26.83
N LEU A 49 -0.09 1.34 27.46
CA LEU A 49 -0.76 1.31 28.77
C LEU A 49 0.18 1.92 29.81
N GLN A 50 -0.30 2.92 30.56
CA GLN A 50 0.50 3.66 31.55
C GLN A 50 0.58 2.98 32.92
N SER A 51 -0.18 1.92 33.14
CA SER A 51 -0.19 1.10 34.35
C SER A 51 -1.01 -0.17 34.14
N VAL A 52 -0.95 -1.09 35.10
CA VAL A 52 -1.79 -2.30 35.13
C VAL A 52 -3.30 -2.03 35.30
N THR A 53 -3.68 -0.82 35.72
CA THR A 53 -5.08 -0.39 35.86
C THR A 53 -5.59 0.39 34.66
N THR A 54 -4.70 0.74 33.72
CA THR A 54 -5.07 1.49 32.52
C THR A 54 -5.89 0.60 31.58
N ILE A 55 -6.97 1.17 31.04
CA ILE A 55 -7.79 0.55 30.00
C ILE A 55 -7.91 1.55 28.87
N HIS A 56 -7.60 1.13 27.64
CA HIS A 56 -7.88 1.90 26.43
C HIS A 56 -9.05 1.24 25.69
N ASP A 57 -10.16 1.97 25.59
CA ASP A 57 -11.37 1.55 24.90
C ASP A 57 -11.49 2.24 23.53
N TYR A 58 -11.84 1.47 22.50
CA TYR A 58 -12.10 1.97 21.15
C TYR A 58 -13.45 1.46 20.65
N SER A 59 -14.19 2.30 19.92
CA SER A 59 -15.44 1.93 19.26
C SER A 59 -15.36 2.19 17.77
N PHE A 60 -15.88 1.25 16.97
CA PHE A 60 -15.99 1.36 15.52
C PHE A 60 -17.42 1.02 15.10
N ILE A 61 -18.02 1.85 14.25
CA ILE A 61 -19.36 1.61 13.69
C ILE A 61 -19.21 1.04 12.29
N SER A 62 -19.78 -0.15 12.08
CA SER A 62 -19.96 -0.73 10.74
C SER A 62 -21.09 0.01 10.01
N VAL A 63 -20.77 1.18 9.45
CA VAL A 63 -21.74 2.13 8.86
C VAL A 63 -22.66 1.46 7.85
N ARG A 64 -22.13 0.57 7.01
CA ARG A 64 -22.82 -0.09 5.90
C ARG A 64 -23.03 -1.59 6.13
N GLY A 65 -22.70 -2.10 7.32
CA GLY A 65 -22.68 -3.54 7.60
C GLY A 65 -21.47 -4.24 6.97
N GLN A 66 -20.41 -3.51 6.67
CA GLN A 66 -19.11 -4.06 6.29
C GLN A 66 -18.49 -4.85 7.43
N ASP A 67 -17.69 -5.85 7.08
CA ASP A 67 -16.95 -6.65 8.05
C ASP A 67 -15.86 -5.78 8.70
N VAL A 68 -15.48 -6.13 9.92
CA VAL A 68 -14.46 -5.41 10.70
C VAL A 68 -13.25 -6.31 10.92
N LEU A 69 -12.05 -5.80 10.66
CA LEU A 69 -10.78 -6.47 10.94
C LEU A 69 -10.33 -6.17 12.38
N LEU A 70 -9.88 -7.21 13.09
CA LEU A 70 -9.21 -7.09 14.37
C LEU A 70 -7.90 -7.89 14.40
N ALA A 71 -6.76 -7.22 14.42
CA ALA A 71 -5.44 -7.83 14.45
C ALA A 71 -4.56 -7.26 15.56
N THR A 72 -3.57 -8.05 15.99
CA THR A 72 -2.53 -7.62 16.93
C THR A 72 -1.17 -8.04 16.38
N PRO A 73 -0.73 -7.39 15.29
CA PRO A 73 0.40 -7.87 14.50
C PRO A 73 1.68 -7.91 15.33
N GLY A 74 2.43 -9.00 15.20
CA GLY A 74 3.69 -9.23 15.91
C GLY A 74 3.56 -9.50 17.41
N ALA A 75 2.35 -9.52 17.98
CA ALA A 75 2.16 -9.87 19.39
C ALA A 75 2.25 -11.40 19.60
N ASP A 76 2.86 -11.82 20.71
CA ASP A 76 2.64 -13.17 21.25
C ASP A 76 1.60 -13.04 22.37
N MET A 77 0.33 -13.27 22.04
CA MET A 77 -0.79 -13.09 22.99
C MET A 77 -0.64 -13.96 24.26
N SER A 78 0.15 -15.04 24.22
CA SER A 78 0.41 -15.89 25.39
C SER A 78 1.46 -15.32 26.35
N LYS A 79 2.34 -14.43 25.85
CA LYS A 79 3.42 -13.78 26.63
C LYS A 79 3.23 -12.28 26.81
N SER A 80 2.22 -11.71 26.16
CA SER A 80 1.93 -10.28 26.21
C SER A 80 1.57 -9.82 27.64
N LEU A 81 2.08 -8.66 28.03
CA LEU A 81 1.73 -7.99 29.30
C LEU A 81 0.31 -7.41 29.28
N TRP A 82 -0.30 -7.33 28.11
CA TRP A 82 -1.64 -6.85 27.87
C TRP A 82 -2.47 -7.90 27.13
N ARG A 83 -3.78 -7.79 27.25
CA ARG A 83 -4.77 -8.58 26.53
C ARG A 83 -5.74 -7.65 25.81
N LEU A 84 -6.37 -8.20 24.78
CA LEU A 84 -7.40 -7.53 24.01
C LEU A 84 -8.71 -8.29 24.15
N GLU A 85 -9.79 -7.57 24.39
CA GLU A 85 -11.15 -8.11 24.32
C GLU A 85 -11.96 -7.29 23.32
N TYR A 86 -12.96 -7.93 22.72
CA TYR A 86 -13.89 -7.27 21.80
C TYR A 86 -15.33 -7.68 22.11
N GLN A 87 -16.28 -6.84 21.72
CA GLN A 87 -17.71 -7.15 21.77
C GLN A 87 -18.41 -6.54 20.56
N VAL A 88 -19.58 -7.07 20.23
CA VAL A 88 -20.46 -6.57 19.16
C VAL A 88 -21.81 -6.23 19.76
N ASP A 89 -22.33 -5.04 19.46
CA ASP A 89 -23.68 -4.56 19.83
C ASP A 89 -24.03 -4.71 21.33
N GLY A 90 -23.06 -4.44 22.21
CA GLY A 90 -23.24 -4.54 23.66
C GLY A 90 -23.37 -5.98 24.18
N GLY A 91 -23.03 -6.98 23.37
CA GLY A 91 -22.95 -8.37 23.77
C GLY A 91 -21.83 -8.67 24.78
N LYS A 92 -21.56 -9.96 24.99
CA LYS A 92 -20.50 -10.38 25.91
C LYS A 92 -19.13 -10.02 25.35
N TRP A 93 -18.22 -9.57 26.22
CA TRP A 93 -16.80 -9.45 25.90
C TRP A 93 -16.16 -10.81 25.62
N GLU A 94 -15.49 -10.91 24.48
CA GLU A 94 -14.74 -12.08 24.05
C GLU A 94 -13.23 -11.76 24.03
N PRO A 95 -12.38 -12.63 24.59
CA PRO A 95 -10.94 -12.45 24.55
C PRO A 95 -10.39 -12.78 23.16
N LYS A 96 -9.49 -11.94 22.65
CA LYS A 96 -8.63 -12.29 21.52
C LYS A 96 -7.46 -13.14 22.03
N THR A 97 -7.45 -14.43 21.67
CA THR A 97 -6.49 -15.42 22.19
C THR A 97 -5.28 -15.66 21.29
N SER A 98 -5.32 -15.20 20.04
CA SER A 98 -4.21 -15.30 19.07
C SER A 98 -3.90 -13.94 18.45
N SER A 99 -2.67 -13.78 17.96
CA SER A 99 -2.27 -12.55 17.25
C SER A 99 -2.79 -12.47 15.83
N SER A 100 -3.09 -13.62 15.21
CA SER A 100 -3.60 -13.70 13.84
C SER A 100 -4.82 -12.80 13.65
N PRO A 101 -4.98 -12.15 12.49
CA PRO A 101 -6.08 -11.24 12.27
C PRO A 101 -7.41 -12.01 12.26
N VAL A 102 -8.47 -11.38 12.77
CA VAL A 102 -9.81 -11.98 12.88
C VAL A 102 -10.82 -11.08 12.17
N PRO A 103 -11.64 -11.62 11.25
CA PRO A 103 -12.76 -10.89 10.67
C PRO A 103 -14.00 -11.02 11.55
N ILE A 104 -14.60 -9.90 11.94
CA ILE A 104 -15.91 -9.84 12.57
C ILE A 104 -16.93 -9.63 11.46
N ARG A 105 -17.75 -10.65 11.22
CA ARG A 105 -18.62 -10.77 10.04
C ARG A 105 -20.10 -10.69 10.38
N ASN A 106 -20.93 -10.61 9.34
CA ASN A 106 -22.40 -10.62 9.45
C ASN A 106 -22.96 -9.44 10.24
N LEU A 107 -22.28 -8.30 10.17
CA LEU A 107 -22.70 -7.06 10.82
C LEU A 107 -23.86 -6.41 10.04
N LYS A 108 -24.82 -5.88 10.77
CA LYS A 108 -25.88 -5.03 10.20
C LYS A 108 -25.35 -3.60 10.03
N PRO A 109 -25.87 -2.80 9.08
CA PRO A 109 -25.60 -1.37 9.05
C PRO A 109 -25.85 -0.72 10.41
N GLY A 110 -24.86 0.02 10.90
CA GLY A 110 -24.88 0.66 12.22
C GLY A 110 -24.44 -0.22 13.39
N SER A 111 -24.03 -1.48 13.17
CA SER A 111 -23.53 -2.33 14.26
C SER A 111 -22.27 -1.73 14.87
N GLU A 112 -22.16 -1.78 16.20
CA GLU A 112 -21.02 -1.26 16.94
C GLU A 112 -20.10 -2.41 17.36
N VAL A 113 -18.84 -2.29 16.99
CA VAL A 113 -17.77 -3.15 17.50
C VAL A 113 -16.93 -2.35 18.48
N LYS A 114 -16.81 -2.82 19.71
CA LYS A 114 -15.92 -2.23 20.72
C LYS A 114 -14.75 -3.15 20.99
N VAL A 115 -13.58 -2.56 21.20
CA VAL A 115 -12.38 -3.28 21.63
C VAL A 115 -11.79 -2.57 22.84
N ARG A 116 -11.19 -3.36 23.74
CA ARG A 116 -10.50 -2.82 24.90
C ARG A 116 -9.15 -3.50 25.11
N VAL A 117 -8.14 -2.69 25.34
CA VAL A 117 -6.78 -3.12 25.68
C VAL A 117 -6.54 -2.84 27.15
N LEU A 118 -6.11 -3.86 27.89
CA LEU A 118 -5.89 -3.81 29.33
C LEU A 118 -4.81 -4.79 29.76
N ALA A 119 -4.35 -4.69 31.00
CA ALA A 119 -3.36 -5.61 31.54
C ALA A 119 -3.81 -7.08 31.46
N ALA A 120 -2.87 -7.96 31.13
CA ALA A 120 -3.07 -9.40 31.27
C ALA A 120 -3.19 -9.78 32.76
N ALA A 121 -3.92 -10.85 33.06
CA ALA A 121 -4.13 -11.28 34.45
C ALA A 121 -2.78 -11.58 35.12
N GLY A 122 -2.53 -10.96 36.27
CA GLY A 122 -1.27 -11.11 37.01
C GLY A 122 -0.07 -10.37 36.41
N ALA A 123 -0.24 -9.61 35.33
CA ALA A 123 0.84 -8.81 34.76
C ALA A 123 1.33 -7.74 35.75
N GLN A 124 2.63 -7.47 35.72
CA GLN A 124 3.28 -6.41 36.50
C GLN A 124 4.13 -5.58 35.54
N PHE A 125 3.77 -4.32 35.34
CA PHE A 125 4.51 -3.39 34.50
C PHE A 125 4.23 -1.94 34.91
N GLN A 126 5.21 -1.07 34.67
CA GLN A 126 4.98 0.37 34.73
C GLN A 126 4.32 0.84 33.44
N GLN A 127 4.83 0.39 32.29
CA GLN A 127 4.26 0.67 30.98
C GLN A 127 4.29 -0.57 30.09
N ALA A 128 3.31 -0.70 29.20
CA ALA A 128 3.27 -1.78 28.21
C ALA A 128 2.79 -1.25 26.86
N ALA A 129 3.68 -1.26 25.87
CA ALA A 129 3.35 -0.90 24.49
C ALA A 129 2.52 -2.00 23.81
N TYR A 130 1.61 -1.59 22.94
CA TYR A 130 0.81 -2.50 22.14
C TYR A 130 0.55 -1.91 20.75
N ARG A 131 0.25 -2.82 19.81
CA ARG A 131 -0.22 -2.50 18.47
C ARG A 131 -1.50 -3.26 18.17
N VAL A 132 -2.53 -2.54 17.73
CA VAL A 132 -3.83 -3.09 17.31
C VAL A 132 -4.15 -2.58 15.91
N VAL A 133 -4.60 -3.46 15.03
CA VAL A 133 -5.21 -3.07 13.75
C VAL A 133 -6.71 -3.27 13.89
N PHE A 134 -7.48 -2.19 13.70
CA PHE A 134 -8.92 -2.21 13.95
C PHE A 134 -9.67 -1.27 13.01
N GLY A 135 -10.76 -1.76 12.40
CA GLY A 135 -11.60 -0.99 11.48
C GLY A 135 -12.14 -1.82 10.33
N SER A 136 -12.60 -1.18 9.26
CA SER A 136 -13.19 -1.84 8.08
C SER A 136 -12.26 -2.90 7.48
N TYR A 137 -12.79 -4.09 7.18
CA TYR A 137 -12.02 -5.22 6.64
C TYR A 137 -11.55 -4.91 5.20
N PRO A 138 -10.24 -4.95 4.91
CA PRO A 138 -9.69 -4.53 3.63
C PRO A 138 -9.71 -5.63 2.55
N HIS A 139 -10.06 -5.22 1.34
CA HIS A 139 -9.77 -5.94 0.09
C HIS A 139 -8.83 -5.09 -0.75
N MET A 140 -7.79 -5.70 -1.30
CA MET A 140 -6.76 -5.01 -2.07
C MET A 140 -6.68 -5.57 -3.49
N ARG A 141 -6.50 -4.69 -4.46
CA ARG A 141 -6.00 -5.01 -5.80
C ARG A 141 -4.93 -4.01 -6.19
N TYR A 142 -4.01 -4.40 -7.06
CA TYR A 142 -2.95 -3.51 -7.52
C TYR A 142 -2.61 -3.78 -8.99
N ASP A 143 -2.00 -2.77 -9.61
CA ASP A 143 -1.37 -2.86 -10.93
C ASP A 143 -0.04 -2.12 -10.91
N LEU A 144 0.91 -2.59 -11.71
CA LEU A 144 2.17 -1.90 -11.95
C LEU A 144 2.19 -1.55 -13.44
N HIS A 145 2.12 -0.27 -13.75
CA HIS A 145 2.08 0.17 -15.13
C HIS A 145 3.48 0.18 -15.74
N HIS A 146 3.54 -0.09 -17.04
CA HIS A 146 4.74 0.15 -17.82
C HIS A 146 5.17 1.62 -17.70
N GLU A 147 6.46 1.88 -17.91
CA GLU A 147 6.94 3.25 -18.00
C GLU A 147 6.21 3.99 -19.13
N GLU A 148 5.73 5.21 -18.84
CA GLU A 148 5.02 6.02 -19.82
C GLU A 148 5.87 6.24 -21.08
N GLY A 149 5.24 6.12 -22.26
CA GLY A 149 5.94 6.26 -23.54
C GLY A 149 6.84 5.08 -23.92
N LEU A 150 6.89 4.01 -23.11
CA LEU A 150 7.69 2.84 -23.44
C LEU A 150 7.13 2.08 -24.65
N LEU A 151 7.98 1.89 -25.66
CA LEU A 151 7.76 0.89 -26.69
C LEU A 151 8.09 -0.51 -26.14
N LYS A 152 7.05 -1.19 -25.64
CA LYS A 152 7.14 -2.53 -25.05
C LYS A 152 7.76 -3.54 -26.02
N ILE A 153 8.55 -4.47 -25.48
CA ILE A 153 8.93 -5.68 -26.21
C ILE A 153 7.68 -6.55 -26.37
N PRO A 154 7.29 -6.95 -27.59
CA PRO A 154 6.14 -7.84 -27.81
C PRO A 154 6.31 -9.21 -27.15
N HIS A 155 5.17 -9.85 -26.86
CA HIS A 155 5.11 -11.22 -26.36
C HIS A 155 5.86 -12.20 -27.28
N GLY A 156 6.54 -13.18 -26.68
CA GLY A 156 7.27 -14.24 -27.38
C GLY A 156 8.67 -13.85 -27.87
N LEU A 157 9.09 -12.61 -27.66
CA LEU A 157 10.42 -12.12 -28.03
C LEU A 157 11.37 -12.00 -26.84
N THR A 158 10.94 -12.45 -25.67
CA THR A 158 11.72 -12.50 -24.44
C THR A 158 11.70 -13.89 -23.86
N GLU A 159 12.63 -14.15 -22.94
CA GLU A 159 12.59 -15.26 -22.00
C GLU A 159 12.55 -14.66 -20.58
N PRO A 160 11.46 -14.86 -19.81
CA PRO A 160 10.22 -15.57 -20.19
C PRO A 160 9.45 -14.86 -21.31
N PRO A 161 8.55 -15.57 -22.05
CA PRO A 161 7.86 -15.03 -23.24
C PRO A 161 6.86 -13.91 -22.92
N PHE A 162 6.41 -13.82 -21.68
CA PHE A 162 5.53 -12.77 -21.20
C PHE A 162 6.20 -11.99 -20.07
N LEU A 163 6.21 -10.67 -20.18
CA LEU A 163 6.64 -9.74 -19.14
C LEU A 163 5.44 -8.87 -18.81
N ALA A 164 4.90 -9.02 -17.60
CA ALA A 164 3.69 -8.33 -17.16
C ALA A 164 3.89 -6.82 -17.20
N THR A 165 5.04 -6.37 -16.72
CA THR A 165 5.43 -4.96 -16.72
C THR A 165 6.82 -4.79 -17.33
N GLN A 166 7.05 -3.65 -17.98
CA GLN A 166 8.33 -3.30 -18.59
C GLN A 166 8.61 -1.81 -18.36
N ALA A 167 9.86 -1.46 -18.04
CA ALA A 167 10.27 -0.09 -17.79
C ALA A 167 11.80 0.08 -17.87
N TYR A 168 12.26 1.32 -18.08
CA TYR A 168 13.69 1.67 -18.11
C TYR A 168 14.25 2.06 -16.75
N THR A 169 13.47 2.83 -15.98
CA THR A 169 13.96 3.45 -14.73
C THR A 169 12.88 3.58 -13.67
N LYS A 170 11.60 3.64 -14.08
CA LYS A 170 10.49 3.88 -13.17
C LYS A 170 9.19 3.25 -13.67
N ALA A 171 8.31 2.91 -12.73
CA ALA A 171 6.98 2.37 -13.02
C ALA A 171 5.96 2.97 -12.05
N LEU A 172 4.74 3.21 -12.52
CA LEU A 172 3.65 3.69 -11.67
C LEU A 172 2.99 2.48 -11.00
N LEU A 173 3.06 2.41 -9.68
CA LEU A 173 2.32 1.46 -8.86
C LEU A 173 0.98 2.09 -8.48
N GLU A 174 -0.12 1.45 -8.88
CA GLU A 174 -1.45 1.80 -8.39
C GLU A 174 -2.02 0.66 -7.56
N ALA A 175 -2.58 0.98 -6.40
CA ALA A 175 -3.36 0.03 -5.61
C ALA A 175 -4.68 0.64 -5.17
N TRP A 176 -5.70 -0.20 -5.06
CA TRP A 176 -7.03 0.15 -4.60
C TRP A 176 -7.41 -0.73 -3.43
N PHE A 177 -7.81 -0.09 -2.34
CA PHE A 177 -8.35 -0.69 -1.15
C PHE A 177 -9.84 -0.40 -1.06
N THR A 178 -10.63 -1.44 -0.81
CA THR A 178 -12.05 -1.32 -0.50
C THR A 178 -12.40 -2.09 0.75
N ASP A 179 -13.52 -1.74 1.39
CA ASP A 179 -14.13 -2.57 2.44
C ASP A 179 -14.85 -3.79 1.83
N SER A 180 -15.43 -4.65 2.69
CA SER A 180 -16.20 -5.82 2.24
C SER A 180 -17.54 -5.51 1.58
N LYS A 181 -17.90 -4.22 1.45
CA LYS A 181 -19.04 -3.69 0.67
C LYS A 181 -18.57 -2.94 -0.58
N ALA A 182 -17.29 -3.06 -0.94
CA ALA A 182 -16.67 -2.40 -2.10
C ALA A 182 -16.63 -0.86 -2.03
N PHE A 183 -16.73 -0.27 -0.84
CA PHE A 183 -16.51 1.17 -0.64
C PHE A 183 -15.01 1.45 -0.49
N PRO A 184 -14.49 2.58 -1.01
CA PRO A 184 -13.08 2.96 -0.83
C PRO A 184 -12.65 2.94 0.64
N LEU A 185 -11.44 2.44 0.91
CA LEU A 185 -10.94 2.24 2.27
C LEU A 185 -9.58 2.92 2.50
N GLU A 186 -9.59 3.95 3.35
CA GLU A 186 -8.39 4.59 3.89
C GLU A 186 -7.68 3.69 4.92
N GLY A 187 -6.35 3.78 4.98
CA GLY A 187 -5.55 3.11 6.02
C GLY A 187 -5.15 1.66 5.73
N GLY A 188 -5.53 1.13 4.57
CA GLY A 188 -5.00 -0.13 4.05
C GLY A 188 -3.50 -0.01 3.76
N VAL A 189 -2.73 -1.08 3.99
CA VAL A 189 -1.27 -1.04 3.80
C VAL A 189 -0.86 -2.08 2.77
N ILE A 190 -0.18 -1.61 1.73
CA ILE A 190 0.45 -2.44 0.71
C ILE A 190 1.94 -2.50 0.97
N GLU A 191 2.52 -3.69 0.93
CA GLU A 191 3.96 -3.89 0.77
C GLU A 191 4.22 -4.35 -0.67
N PHE A 192 4.97 -3.54 -1.41
CA PHE A 192 5.38 -3.79 -2.78
C PHE A 192 6.84 -4.20 -2.81
N GLU A 193 7.11 -5.26 -3.57
CA GLU A 193 8.42 -5.85 -3.70
C GLU A 193 8.80 -6.00 -5.16
N LEU A 194 10.02 -5.62 -5.52
CA LEU A 194 10.61 -5.80 -6.85
C LEU A 194 12.04 -6.33 -6.71
N ASP A 195 12.27 -7.55 -7.21
CA ASP A 195 13.56 -8.22 -7.25
C ASP A 195 14.06 -8.32 -8.70
N PHE A 196 15.28 -7.84 -8.96
CA PHE A 196 15.91 -7.91 -10.28
C PHE A 196 16.68 -9.21 -10.54
N LYS A 197 16.61 -10.20 -9.64
CA LYS A 197 17.22 -11.55 -9.75
C LYS A 197 18.70 -11.55 -10.16
N ASN A 198 19.44 -10.50 -9.79
CA ASN A 198 20.82 -10.27 -10.26
C ASN A 198 21.80 -9.98 -9.12
N GLY A 199 21.47 -10.40 -7.90
CA GLY A 199 22.29 -10.18 -6.71
C GLY A 199 22.25 -8.75 -6.16
N LYS A 200 21.50 -7.82 -6.79
CA LYS A 200 21.20 -6.52 -6.19
C LYS A 200 20.17 -6.65 -5.07
N LYS A 201 20.19 -5.69 -4.15
CA LYS A 201 19.19 -5.58 -3.07
C LYS A 201 17.78 -5.47 -3.68
N LYS A 202 16.87 -6.31 -3.20
CA LYS A 202 15.43 -6.24 -3.46
C LYS A 202 14.89 -4.86 -3.09
N LEU A 203 14.10 -4.26 -3.96
CA LEU A 203 13.36 -3.05 -3.65
C LEU A 203 12.11 -3.47 -2.88
N SER A 204 11.98 -3.03 -1.63
CA SER A 204 10.75 -3.17 -0.84
C SER A 204 10.30 -1.80 -0.38
N LYS A 205 9.00 -1.52 -0.55
CA LYS A 205 8.34 -0.25 -0.22
C LYS A 205 6.96 -0.54 0.38
N SER A 206 6.59 0.23 1.39
CA SER A 206 5.26 0.17 1.99
C SER A 206 4.53 1.48 1.81
N TYR A 207 3.25 1.41 1.46
CA TYR A 207 2.39 2.57 1.25
C TYR A 207 1.04 2.37 1.93
N ILE A 208 0.38 3.48 2.28
CA ILE A 208 -0.91 3.50 2.97
C ILE A 208 -1.94 4.13 2.03
N SER A 209 -3.13 3.52 1.92
CA SER A 209 -4.20 4.07 1.09
C SER A 209 -4.77 5.36 1.67
N ASP A 210 -5.05 6.31 0.77
CA ASP A 210 -5.69 7.58 1.08
C ASP A 210 -7.22 7.45 1.30
N ILE A 211 -7.89 8.60 1.50
CA ILE A 211 -9.36 8.66 1.67
C ILE A 211 -10.15 8.11 0.46
N ALA A 212 -9.55 8.11 -0.73
CA ALA A 212 -10.13 7.52 -1.93
C ALA A 212 -9.82 6.01 -2.04
N GLY A 213 -9.23 5.42 -1.00
CA GLY A 213 -8.77 4.04 -0.97
C GLY A 213 -7.65 3.77 -1.96
N LYS A 214 -6.84 4.77 -2.32
CA LYS A 214 -5.83 4.65 -3.37
C LYS A 214 -4.41 4.77 -2.82
N VAL A 215 -3.52 4.03 -3.46
CA VAL A 215 -2.07 4.27 -3.47
C VAL A 215 -1.69 4.52 -4.93
N SER A 216 -0.97 5.60 -5.21
CA SER A 216 -0.50 5.92 -6.57
C SER A 216 0.92 6.45 -6.46
N GLU A 217 1.91 5.60 -6.72
CA GLU A 217 3.30 5.83 -6.35
C GLU A 217 4.24 5.54 -7.51
N LEU A 218 5.16 6.47 -7.76
CA LEU A 218 6.18 6.31 -8.79
C LEU A 218 7.38 5.56 -8.22
N VAL A 219 7.50 4.29 -8.57
CA VAL A 219 8.57 3.42 -8.08
C VAL A 219 9.79 3.54 -8.99
N GLU A 220 10.91 4.04 -8.46
CA GLU A 220 12.16 4.24 -9.19
C GLU A 220 13.21 3.16 -8.85
N PHE A 221 13.93 2.67 -9.87
CA PHE A 221 14.89 1.56 -9.72
C PHE A 221 16.19 1.69 -10.54
N ASN A 222 16.53 2.91 -10.97
CA ASN A 222 17.71 3.25 -11.77
C ASN A 222 17.78 2.52 -13.13
N ARG A 223 18.71 2.94 -14.00
CA ARG A 223 18.99 2.19 -15.24
C ARG A 223 19.73 0.88 -14.95
N CYS A 224 19.54 -0.09 -15.83
CA CYS A 224 20.39 -1.27 -15.92
C CYS A 224 21.33 -1.22 -17.13
N GLU A 225 22.34 -2.07 -17.08
CA GLU A 225 23.30 -2.30 -18.17
C GLU A 225 23.37 -3.79 -18.51
N GLY A 226 23.75 -4.13 -19.75
CA GLY A 226 23.81 -5.52 -20.22
C GLY A 226 22.44 -6.21 -20.26
N GLY A 227 22.41 -7.51 -19.98
CA GLY A 227 21.19 -8.32 -20.01
C GLY A 227 21.10 -9.25 -21.23
N LYS A 228 19.93 -9.85 -21.44
CA LYS A 228 19.63 -10.70 -22.59
C LYS A 228 19.18 -9.84 -23.76
N TYR A 229 19.47 -10.28 -24.99
CA TYR A 229 18.86 -9.71 -26.18
C TYR A 229 17.45 -10.26 -26.35
N ALA A 230 16.47 -9.37 -26.47
CA ALA A 230 15.17 -9.73 -26.99
C ALA A 230 15.25 -10.02 -28.49
N GLY A 231 14.31 -10.81 -29.01
CA GLY A 231 14.07 -10.91 -30.44
C GLY A 231 13.80 -9.52 -31.03
N ASN A 232 14.38 -9.26 -32.21
CA ASN A 232 14.16 -8.00 -32.90
C ASN A 232 12.68 -7.84 -33.24
N PHE A 233 12.14 -6.64 -33.07
CA PHE A 233 10.75 -6.37 -33.43
C PHE A 233 10.60 -5.09 -34.23
N VAL A 234 9.62 -5.13 -35.14
CA VAL A 234 9.31 -4.04 -36.04
C VAL A 234 8.20 -3.20 -35.43
N HIS A 235 8.45 -1.91 -35.26
CA HIS A 235 7.45 -0.91 -34.94
C HIS A 235 7.15 -0.10 -36.20
N LYS A 236 5.90 -0.17 -36.67
CA LYS A 236 5.42 0.62 -37.80
C LYS A 236 5.03 2.01 -37.29
N ASN A 237 5.55 3.03 -37.96
CA ASN A 237 5.06 4.40 -37.81
C ASN A 237 4.45 4.79 -39.16
N ASP A 238 3.14 5.05 -39.17
CA ASP A 238 2.37 5.25 -40.40
C ASP A 238 2.87 6.41 -41.27
N VAL A 239 3.64 7.34 -40.68
CA VAL A 239 4.23 8.50 -41.38
C VAL A 239 5.72 8.32 -41.68
N LYS A 240 6.45 7.53 -40.88
CA LYS A 240 7.93 7.48 -40.89
C LYS A 240 8.55 6.15 -41.33
N GLY A 241 7.74 5.16 -41.70
CA GLY A 241 8.21 3.85 -42.14
C GLY A 241 8.33 2.82 -41.00
N ARG A 242 9.20 1.83 -41.17
CA ARG A 242 9.35 0.68 -40.25
C ARG A 242 10.68 0.76 -39.51
N ASN A 243 10.62 0.76 -38.18
CA ASN A 243 11.79 0.68 -37.31
C ASN A 243 11.95 -0.73 -36.76
N THR A 244 13.08 -1.37 -37.00
CA THR A 244 13.43 -2.64 -36.34
C THR A 244 14.30 -2.34 -35.12
N TRP A 245 13.84 -2.78 -33.96
CA TRP A 245 14.48 -2.50 -32.68
C TRP A 245 15.15 -3.75 -32.10
N GLY A 246 16.39 -3.58 -31.67
CA GLY A 246 17.11 -4.53 -30.82
C GLY A 246 17.11 -4.03 -29.38
N THR A 247 16.79 -4.90 -28.43
CA THR A 247 16.61 -4.52 -27.02
C THR A 247 17.41 -5.42 -26.10
N LEU A 248 18.21 -4.81 -25.23
CA LEU A 248 18.79 -5.47 -24.08
C LEU A 248 17.88 -5.28 -22.86
N TYR A 249 17.58 -6.36 -22.17
CA TYR A 249 16.72 -6.35 -21.00
C TYR A 249 17.20 -7.34 -19.94
N ARG A 250 16.78 -7.11 -18.69
CA ARG A 250 16.89 -8.05 -17.59
C ARG A 250 15.51 -8.45 -17.11
N VAL A 251 15.41 -9.64 -16.52
CA VAL A 251 14.18 -10.13 -15.91
C VAL A 251 14.27 -9.92 -14.41
N GLY A 252 13.24 -9.31 -13.85
CA GLY A 252 12.97 -9.30 -12.42
C GLY A 252 11.61 -9.94 -12.15
N GLN A 253 11.20 -9.91 -10.89
CA GLN A 253 9.85 -10.24 -10.46
C GLN A 253 9.36 -9.20 -9.47
N TYR A 254 8.06 -8.91 -9.53
CA TYR A 254 7.41 -8.10 -8.51
C TYR A 254 6.19 -8.79 -7.95
N SER A 255 5.86 -8.40 -6.74
CA SER A 255 4.64 -8.81 -6.06
C SER A 255 4.22 -7.69 -5.10
N ALA A 256 2.96 -7.72 -4.70
CA ALA A 256 2.49 -6.89 -3.62
C ALA A 256 1.46 -7.63 -2.77
N LEU A 257 1.42 -7.29 -1.48
CA LEU A 257 0.53 -7.92 -0.52
C LEU A 257 -0.06 -6.91 0.46
N ASN A 258 -1.26 -7.21 0.96
CA ASN A 258 -1.86 -6.48 2.06
C ASN A 258 -1.33 -7.04 3.39
N VAL A 259 -0.40 -6.31 4.02
CA VAL A 259 0.32 -6.79 5.21
C VAL A 259 -0.58 -6.91 6.44
N LEU A 260 -1.71 -6.20 6.50
CA LEU A 260 -2.57 -6.17 7.67
C LEU A 260 -3.43 -7.44 7.83
N LEU A 261 -3.58 -8.23 6.75
CA LEU A 261 -4.31 -9.49 6.79
C LEU A 261 -3.43 -10.69 7.13
N GLU A 262 -2.10 -10.53 7.19
CA GLU A 262 -1.15 -11.61 7.48
C GLU A 262 -1.49 -12.92 6.72
N ASN A 263 -1.80 -13.99 7.44
CA ASN A 263 -2.14 -15.30 6.89
C ASN A 263 -3.53 -15.37 6.21
N MET A 264 -4.37 -14.35 6.35
CA MET A 264 -5.63 -14.18 5.60
C MET A 264 -5.46 -13.38 4.31
N ALA A 265 -4.28 -12.80 4.06
CA ALA A 265 -4.02 -12.14 2.79
C ALA A 265 -4.07 -13.17 1.64
N ASP A 266 -4.55 -12.74 0.47
CA ASP A 266 -4.38 -13.54 -0.73
C ASP A 266 -2.91 -13.79 -0.97
N LYS A 267 -2.57 -15.01 -1.40
CA LYS A 267 -1.18 -15.34 -1.75
C LYS A 267 -0.74 -14.37 -2.86
N PRO A 268 0.33 -13.60 -2.65
CA PRO A 268 0.78 -12.64 -3.65
C PRO A 268 1.18 -13.41 -4.91
N HIS A 269 0.64 -12.97 -6.04
CA HIS A 269 1.10 -13.47 -7.32
C HIS A 269 2.42 -12.77 -7.68
N GLU A 270 3.41 -13.54 -8.11
CA GLU A 270 4.67 -13.02 -8.63
C GLU A 270 4.56 -12.79 -10.14
N TYR A 271 4.78 -11.55 -10.56
CA TYR A 271 4.72 -11.13 -11.95
C TYR A 271 6.12 -10.92 -12.50
N ASP A 272 6.39 -11.40 -13.71
CA ASP A 272 7.66 -11.17 -14.39
C ASP A 272 7.78 -9.71 -14.87
N PHE A 273 8.93 -9.11 -14.56
CA PHE A 273 9.26 -7.72 -14.86
C PHE A 273 10.38 -7.63 -15.91
N GLY A 274 10.18 -6.81 -16.93
CA GLY A 274 11.19 -6.46 -17.93
C GLY A 274 11.90 -5.15 -17.63
N HIS A 275 13.10 -5.22 -17.06
CA HIS A 275 13.95 -4.04 -16.92
C HIS A 275 14.69 -3.79 -18.24
N ILE A 276 14.29 -2.75 -18.97
CA ILE A 276 14.87 -2.41 -20.27
C ILE A 276 16.19 -1.64 -20.05
N CYS A 277 17.32 -2.22 -20.46
CA CYS A 277 18.65 -1.65 -20.22
C CYS A 277 19.12 -0.77 -21.37
N LYS A 278 18.92 -1.24 -22.61
CA LYS A 278 19.34 -0.52 -23.81
C LYS A 278 18.44 -0.84 -24.98
N ARG A 279 18.14 0.18 -25.79
CA ARG A 279 17.38 0.07 -27.02
C ARG A 279 18.20 0.64 -28.16
N THR A 280 18.34 -0.12 -29.25
CA THR A 280 19.11 0.28 -30.43
C THR A 280 18.27 0.08 -31.69
N LEU A 281 18.28 1.07 -32.58
CA LEU A 281 17.68 0.94 -33.90
C LEU A 281 18.61 0.07 -34.75
N VAL A 282 18.13 -1.11 -35.13
CA VAL A 282 18.90 -2.10 -35.90
C VAL A 282 18.72 -1.86 -37.39
N ASN A 283 17.50 -1.53 -37.81
CA ASN A 283 17.20 -1.22 -39.19
C ASN A 283 16.08 -0.19 -39.27
N TRP A 284 16.08 0.59 -40.34
CA TRP A 284 14.99 1.48 -40.71
C TRP A 284 14.72 1.36 -42.21
N SER A 285 13.44 1.22 -42.56
CA SER A 285 13.00 1.23 -43.95
C SER A 285 11.84 2.20 -44.13
N ARG A 286 11.76 2.86 -45.30
CA ARG A 286 10.53 3.54 -45.70
C ARG A 286 9.46 2.53 -46.11
N ASN A 287 8.20 2.94 -46.00
CA ASN A 287 7.09 2.20 -46.59
C ASN A 287 7.17 2.26 -48.11
#